data_AF-A0A534BBB9-F1
#
_entry.id   AF-A0A534BBB9-F1
#
_cell.length_a   1.000
_cell.length_b   1.000
_cell.length_c   1.000
_cell.angle_alpha   90.00
_cell.angle_beta   90.00
_cell.angle_gamma   90.00
#
_symmetry.space_group_name_H-M   'P 1'
#
loop_
_entity.id
_entity.type
_entity.pdbx_description
1 polymer ?
#
loop_
_entity_poly.entity_id
_entity_poly.type
_entity_poly.pdbx_seq_one_letter_code
_entity_poly.pdbx_strand_id
1 'polypeptide(L)'
;QVGEEKYFLQNNSYTANATAAPPTGLGVASPTPNGFYIIAVTGDPNSTNNIATSFRATATAQGTQTQDTSCLTLTINDQGQRTSPSTTDCWR
;
A
#
# COMPACT_ATOMS: atom_id res chain seq x y z
N GLN A 1 4.62 3.20 1.85
CA GLN A 1 5.82 3.13 2.72
C GLN A 1 6.28 4.53 3.15
N VAL A 2 6.93 5.37 2.34
CA VAL A 2 7.46 6.67 2.83
C VAL A 2 6.41 7.55 3.53
N GLY A 3 5.16 7.57 3.03
CA GLY A 3 4.06 8.27 3.72
C GLY A 3 3.76 7.71 5.12
N GLU A 4 3.75 6.39 5.26
CA GLU A 4 3.55 5.70 6.54
C GLU A 4 4.67 6.01 7.52
N GLU A 5 5.94 5.93 7.09
CA GLU A 5 7.08 6.24 7.95
C GLU A 5 7.01 7.67 8.49
N LYS A 6 6.67 8.64 7.62
CA LYS A 6 6.48 10.03 8.02
C LYS A 6 5.32 10.20 9.01
N TYR A 7 4.20 9.52 8.76
CA TYR A 7 3.04 9.56 9.63
C TYR A 7 3.37 8.95 11.00
N PHE A 8 4.09 7.83 11.05
CA PHE A 8 4.53 7.18 12.29
C PHE A 8 5.42 8.09 13.13
N LEU A 9 6.38 8.80 12.52
CA LEU A 9 7.24 9.76 13.23
C LEU A 9 6.46 10.89 13.92
N GLN A 10 5.26 11.21 13.44
CA GLN A 10 4.42 12.28 13.98
C GLN A 10 3.38 11.78 14.98
N ASN A 11 2.91 10.53 14.82
CA ASN A 11 1.75 10.00 15.53
C ASN A 11 2.05 8.77 16.40
N ASN A 12 3.27 8.23 16.34
CA ASN A 12 3.68 6.97 16.99
C ASN A 12 2.78 5.76 16.62
N SER A 13 2.19 5.79 15.43
CA SER A 13 1.31 4.76 14.88
C SER A 13 1.28 4.87 13.36
N TYR A 14 1.14 3.78 12.61
CA TYR A 14 0.75 3.87 11.19
C TYR A 14 -0.75 4.16 11.04
N THR A 15 -1.23 4.37 9.82
CA THR A 15 -2.63 4.69 9.54
C THR A 15 -3.23 3.82 8.43
N ALA A 16 -4.52 3.52 8.52
CA ALA A 16 -5.25 2.91 7.40
C ALA A 16 -5.74 3.95 6.38
N ASN A 17 -5.66 5.25 6.71
CA ASN A 17 -6.17 6.32 5.86
C ASN A 17 -5.15 6.70 4.77
N ALA A 18 -5.11 5.90 3.71
CA ALA A 18 -4.24 6.15 2.57
C ALA A 18 -4.55 7.48 1.85
N THR A 19 -5.84 7.85 1.70
CA THR A 19 -6.25 8.96 0.82
C THR A 19 -6.42 10.31 1.52
N ALA A 20 -6.75 10.32 2.81
CA ALA A 20 -6.88 11.57 3.56
C ALA A 20 -5.54 12.31 3.57
N ALA A 21 -5.56 13.63 3.34
CA ALA A 21 -4.33 14.42 3.32
C ALA A 21 -3.65 14.44 4.70
N PRO A 22 -2.31 14.56 4.76
CA PRO A 22 -1.63 14.85 6.02
C PRO A 22 -2.22 16.10 6.70
N PRO A 23 -2.37 16.11 8.04
CA PRO A 23 -1.81 15.15 8.99
C PRO A 23 -2.72 13.94 9.30
N THR A 24 -3.94 13.86 8.76
CA THR A 24 -4.92 12.81 9.13
C THR A 24 -4.79 11.51 8.33
N GLY A 25 -3.98 11.51 7.28
CA GLY A 25 -3.65 10.35 6.46
C GLY A 25 -2.40 10.57 5.61
N LEU A 26 -2.27 9.79 4.53
CA LEU A 26 -1.05 9.80 3.70
C LEU A 26 -1.13 10.69 2.45
N GLY A 27 -2.33 11.12 2.05
CA GLY A 27 -2.56 11.90 0.84
C GLY A 27 -2.25 11.16 -0.47
N VAL A 28 -2.33 9.83 -0.47
CA VAL A 28 -2.10 9.00 -1.66
C VAL A 28 -3.33 9.08 -2.56
N ALA A 29 -3.13 9.43 -3.84
CA ALA A 29 -4.18 9.35 -4.85
C ALA A 29 -4.63 7.89 -5.03
N SER A 30 -5.94 7.64 -4.82
CA SER A 30 -6.58 6.35 -5.04
C SER A 30 -7.95 6.58 -5.69
N PRO A 31 -8.21 6.09 -6.91
CA PRO A 31 -7.26 5.40 -7.79
C PRO A 31 -5.98 6.20 -8.07
N THR A 32 -4.92 5.54 -8.52
CA THR A 32 -3.70 6.21 -8.99
C THR A 32 -4.04 7.22 -10.08
N PRO A 33 -3.19 8.23 -10.38
CA PRO A 33 -3.55 9.34 -11.28
C PRO A 33 -4.11 8.93 -12.65
N ASN A 34 -3.69 7.78 -13.19
CA ASN A 34 -4.19 7.23 -14.46
C ASN A 34 -5.30 6.17 -14.29
N GLY A 35 -5.78 5.94 -13.08
CA GLY A 35 -6.88 5.01 -12.77
C GLY A 35 -6.51 3.52 -12.77
N PHE A 36 -5.24 3.16 -12.86
CA PHE A 36 -4.82 1.76 -13.06
C PHE A 36 -4.84 0.90 -11.79
N TYR A 37 -4.71 1.52 -10.61
CA TYR A 37 -4.69 0.81 -9.34
C TYR A 37 -5.50 1.54 -8.27
N ILE A 38 -6.22 0.80 -7.44
CA ILE A 38 -6.76 1.28 -6.17
C ILE A 38 -5.76 0.93 -5.07
N ILE A 39 -5.39 1.92 -4.27
CA ILE A 39 -4.49 1.77 -3.13
C ILE A 39 -5.31 1.67 -1.85
N ALA A 40 -5.01 0.65 -1.04
CA ALA A 40 -5.52 0.46 0.31
C ALA A 40 -4.37 0.14 1.28
N VAL A 41 -4.53 0.52 2.56
CA VAL A 41 -3.60 0.16 3.63
C VAL A 41 -4.37 -0.52 4.76
N THR A 42 -3.85 -1.63 5.24
CA THR A 42 -4.33 -2.34 6.43
C THR A 42 -3.17 -2.69 7.33
N GLY A 43 -3.43 -3.19 8.55
CA GLY A 43 -2.40 -3.92 9.29
C GLY A 43 -1.87 -5.09 8.45
N ASP A 44 -0.58 -5.43 8.59
CA ASP A 44 -0.04 -6.59 7.88
C ASP A 44 -0.65 -7.87 8.47
N PRO A 45 -1.44 -8.65 7.70
CA PRO A 45 -2.08 -9.87 8.20
C PRO A 45 -1.07 -10.97 8.57
N ASN A 46 0.18 -10.87 8.10
CA ASN A 46 1.23 -11.82 8.44
C ASN A 46 2.03 -11.41 9.68
N SER A 47 1.67 -10.29 10.30
CA SER A 47 2.27 -9.76 11.51
C SER A 47 1.34 -9.99 12.70
N THR A 48 1.90 -10.25 13.88
CA THR A 48 1.12 -10.22 15.13
C THR A 48 0.78 -8.78 15.56
N ASN A 49 1.39 -7.81 14.91
CA ASN A 49 1.17 -6.39 15.12
C ASN A 49 -0.04 -5.92 14.30
N ASN A 50 -0.82 -5.00 14.86
CA ASN A 50 -1.91 -4.36 14.13
C ASN A 50 -1.40 -3.12 13.36
N ILE A 51 -2.33 -2.38 12.74
CA ILE A 51 -2.00 -1.15 12.00
C ILE A 51 -1.19 -0.13 12.83
N ALA A 52 -1.22 -0.17 14.16
CA ALA A 52 -0.41 0.76 14.94
C ALA A 52 1.10 0.55 14.75
N THR A 53 1.55 -0.68 14.52
CA THR A 53 2.99 -1.02 14.50
C THR A 53 3.42 -1.86 13.30
N SER A 54 2.51 -2.25 12.40
CA SER A 54 2.84 -2.90 11.13
C SER A 54 1.75 -2.61 10.10
N PHE A 55 2.13 -2.43 8.84
CA PHE A 55 1.18 -2.14 7.77
C PHE A 55 1.47 -2.98 6.53
N ARG A 56 0.42 -3.18 5.72
CA ARG A 56 0.52 -3.68 4.35
C ARG A 56 -0.26 -2.78 3.41
N ALA A 57 0.46 -2.12 2.51
CA ALA A 57 -0.13 -1.37 1.42
C ALA A 57 -0.38 -2.32 0.24
N THR A 58 -1.58 -2.25 -0.33
CA THR A 58 -2.01 -3.07 -1.47
C THR A 58 -2.46 -2.17 -2.60
N ALA A 59 -1.90 -2.37 -3.79
CA ALA A 59 -2.38 -1.82 -5.03
C ALA A 59 -3.13 -2.92 -5.80
N THR A 60 -4.42 -2.71 -6.06
CA THR A 60 -5.27 -3.64 -6.81
C THR A 60 -5.57 -3.08 -8.19
N ALA A 61 -5.23 -3.84 -9.24
CA ALA A 61 -5.43 -3.43 -10.63
C ALA A 61 -6.90 -3.13 -10.93
N GLN A 62 -7.13 -2.14 -11.79
CA GLN A 62 -8.44 -1.70 -12.28
C GLN A 62 -8.37 -1.41 -13.77
N GLY A 63 -9.53 -1.37 -14.43
CA GLY A 63 -9.62 -1.03 -15.85
C GLY A 63 -8.74 -1.92 -16.72
N THR A 64 -7.99 -1.32 -17.64
CA THR A 64 -7.09 -2.04 -18.56
C THR A 64 -5.95 -2.76 -17.85
N GLN A 65 -5.54 -2.32 -16.65
CA GLN A 65 -4.47 -2.95 -15.88
C GLN A 65 -4.83 -4.37 -15.43
N THR A 66 -6.13 -4.71 -15.40
CA THR A 66 -6.58 -6.09 -15.10
C THR A 66 -6.14 -7.13 -16.15
N GLN A 67 -5.69 -6.67 -17.32
CA GLN A 67 -5.12 -7.55 -18.36
C GLN A 67 -3.67 -7.98 -18.03
N ASP A 68 -2.97 -7.25 -17.16
CA ASP A 68 -1.67 -7.65 -16.63
C ASP A 68 -1.88 -8.61 -15.44
N THR A 69 -2.19 -9.86 -15.78
CA THR A 69 -2.49 -10.91 -14.79
C THR A 69 -1.32 -11.19 -13.85
N SER A 70 -0.10 -10.86 -14.26
CA SER A 70 1.11 -11.05 -13.48
C SER A 70 1.23 -10.03 -12.34
N CYS A 71 0.64 -8.84 -12.51
CA CYS A 71 0.73 -7.70 -11.60
C CYS A 71 -0.65 -7.20 -11.11
N LEU A 72 -1.64 -8.09 -11.00
CA LEU A 72 -3.00 -7.76 -10.54
C LEU A 72 -3.02 -7.15 -9.13
N THR A 73 -2.17 -7.65 -8.25
CA THR A 73 -2.05 -7.17 -6.87
C THR A 73 -0.59 -6.95 -6.55
N LEU A 74 -0.23 -5.73 -6.17
CA LEU A 74 1.14 -5.41 -5.74
C LEU A 74 1.07 -4.99 -4.28
N THR A 75 1.90 -5.58 -3.43
CA THR A 75 1.93 -5.18 -2.02
C THR A 75 3.31 -4.88 -1.51
N ILE A 76 3.38 -3.98 -0.54
CA ILE A 76 4.59 -3.65 0.20
C ILE A 76 4.24 -3.45 1.69
N ASN A 77 5.06 -3.98 2.59
CA ASN A 77 4.86 -3.82 4.04
C ASN A 77 5.87 -2.84 4.68
N ASP A 78 5.78 -2.67 5.99
CA ASP A 78 6.68 -1.80 6.79
C ASP A 78 8.15 -2.21 6.71
N GLN A 79 8.43 -3.49 6.46
CA GLN A 79 9.79 -4.01 6.27
C GLN A 79 10.30 -3.81 4.83
N GLY A 80 9.52 -3.21 3.95
CA GLY A 80 9.84 -3.04 2.53
C GLY A 80 9.75 -4.33 1.72
N GLN A 81 9.18 -5.41 2.27
CA GLN A 81 8.97 -6.65 1.55
C GLN A 81 7.89 -6.45 0.48
N ARG A 82 8.23 -6.76 -0.77
CA ARG A 82 7.37 -6.57 -1.93
C ARG A 82 6.83 -7.92 -2.40
N THR A 83 5.55 -7.98 -2.70
CA THR A 83 4.93 -9.18 -3.29
C THR A 83 4.02 -8.84 -4.45
N SER A 84 3.85 -9.81 -5.33
CA SER A 84 2.99 -9.79 -6.53
C SER A 84 2.68 -11.23 -6.96
N PRO A 85 1.66 -11.47 -7.81
CA PRO A 85 1.39 -12.79 -8.37
C PRO A 85 2.60 -13.39 -9.10
N SER A 86 3.31 -12.60 -9.93
CA SER A 86 4.63 -12.98 -10.44
C SER A 86 5.71 -12.66 -9.40
N THR A 87 6.68 -13.57 -9.23
CA THR A 87 7.83 -13.39 -8.32
C THR A 87 8.99 -12.64 -8.97
N THR A 88 8.96 -12.42 -10.29
CA THR A 88 10.08 -11.84 -11.02
C THR A 88 9.71 -10.63 -11.87
N ASP A 89 8.45 -10.43 -12.29
CA ASP A 89 8.12 -9.48 -13.35
C ASP A 89 7.69 -8.08 -12.88
N CYS A 90 7.08 -7.95 -11.70
CA CYS A 90 6.34 -6.73 -11.35
C CYS A 90 7.10 -5.68 -10.54
N TRP A 91 8.19 -6.06 -9.87
CA TRP A 91 8.96 -5.18 -8.98
C TRP A 91 10.41 -5.03 -9.47
N ARG A 92 10.55 -4.82 -10.78
CA ARG A 92 11.83 -4.61 -11.47
C ARG A 92 12.28 -3.15 -11.46
#